data_AF-A0A9X1QZU4-F1
#
_entry.id   AF-A0A9X1QZU4-F1
#
_cell.length_a   1.000
_cell.length_b   1.000
_cell.length_c   1.000
_cell.angle_alpha   90.00
_cell.angle_beta   90.00
_cell.angle_gamma   90.00
#
_symmetry.space_group_name_H-M   'P 1'
#
loop_
_entity.id
_entity.type
_entity.pdbx_description
1 polymer ?
#
loop_
_entity_poly.entity_id
_entity_poly.type
_entity_poly.pdbx_seq_one_letter_code
_entity_poly.pdbx_strand_id
1 'polypeptide(L)'
;MKELIIGILCVFLFSCVEKESKNVQEQESKTLSRIHFDDLVGEGMFLRNNFPIGLWRYYDSKKRLLEVKQFIDIKNSPYLNQNWTFDIKGDTIPDLSYYYEIFFEKDTISLKDPVKALVNLKEAFFKDQPSSIMVLIPQKKTENFNSDFSNISKVLKDTIFNLNTEKEYREQGKLEGDYRRSAFFGRYFDTGGLKKIRGIIVEFNSDGKFSDDTNADYKEHYYYFEKDIFVKD
;
A
#
# COMPACT_ATOMS: atom_id res chain seq x y z
N MET A 1 30.36 79.92 -14.93
CA MET A 1 31.05 79.51 -16.17
C MET A 1 32.10 78.48 -15.77
N LYS A 2 32.00 77.24 -16.30
CA LYS A 2 32.87 76.05 -16.09
C LYS A 2 32.77 75.39 -14.70
N GLU A 3 31.83 74.47 -14.52
CA GLU A 3 31.94 73.00 -14.71
C GLU A 3 32.84 72.31 -13.67
N LEU A 4 32.17 71.62 -12.74
CA LEU A 4 32.73 70.76 -11.71
C LEU A 4 32.48 69.31 -12.13
N ILE A 5 33.56 68.57 -12.39
CA ILE A 5 33.56 67.13 -12.66
C ILE A 5 33.45 66.40 -11.33
N ILE A 6 32.36 65.66 -11.11
CA ILE A 6 32.29 64.63 -10.06
C ILE A 6 31.69 63.38 -10.70
N GLY A 7 32.53 62.33 -10.76
CA GLY A 7 32.15 61.02 -11.25
C GLY A 7 31.11 60.35 -10.35
N ILE A 8 30.15 59.68 -10.99
CA ILE A 8 29.19 58.81 -10.30
C ILE A 8 29.43 57.38 -10.76
N LEU A 9 29.68 56.59 -9.73
CA LEU A 9 29.98 55.17 -9.62
C LEU A 9 28.84 54.31 -10.18
N CYS A 10 29.18 53.38 -11.08
CA CYS A 10 28.29 52.29 -11.50
C CYS A 10 27.98 51.37 -10.30
N VAL A 11 26.72 51.33 -9.88
CA VAL A 11 26.19 50.25 -9.05
C VAL A 11 25.23 49.44 -9.92
N PHE A 12 25.69 48.25 -10.32
CA PHE A 12 24.86 47.22 -10.92
C PHE A 12 23.88 46.70 -9.87
N LEU A 13 22.60 47.08 -9.98
CA LEU A 13 21.53 46.37 -9.30
C LEU A 13 21.17 45.14 -10.13
N PHE A 14 21.77 44.00 -9.76
CA PHE A 14 21.20 42.69 -10.08
C PHE A 14 19.85 42.58 -9.36
N SER A 15 18.75 42.85 -10.06
CA SER A 15 17.45 42.37 -9.60
C SER A 15 17.41 40.87 -9.89
N CYS A 16 17.75 40.06 -8.89
CA CYS A 16 17.33 38.66 -8.83
C CYS A 16 15.80 38.66 -8.84
N VAL A 17 15.21 38.41 -10.01
CA VAL A 17 13.83 37.97 -10.11
C VAL A 17 13.83 36.54 -9.56
N GLU A 18 13.51 36.41 -8.28
CA GLU A 18 13.11 35.15 -7.68
C GLU A 18 11.94 34.62 -8.52
N LYS A 19 12.23 33.59 -9.30
CA LYS A 19 11.22 32.82 -9.99
C LYS A 19 10.54 32.00 -8.90
N GLU A 20 9.50 32.55 -8.30
CA GLU A 20 8.57 31.80 -7.45
C GLU A 20 8.15 30.56 -8.24
N SER A 21 8.71 29.40 -7.87
CA SER A 21 8.22 28.12 -8.31
C SER A 21 6.85 27.96 -7.65
N LYS A 22 5.82 28.36 -8.38
CA LYS A 22 4.45 27.97 -8.08
C LYS A 22 4.44 26.45 -8.00
N ASN A 23 4.46 25.94 -6.78
CA ASN A 23 4.19 24.56 -6.45
C ASN A 23 2.71 24.37 -6.75
N VAL A 24 2.39 24.17 -8.03
CA VAL A 24 1.08 23.73 -8.46
C VAL A 24 0.98 22.31 -7.93
N GLN A 25 0.38 22.16 -6.75
CA GLN A 25 -0.23 20.90 -6.35
C GLN A 25 -1.26 20.60 -7.44
N GLU A 26 -0.84 19.80 -8.41
CA GLU A 26 -1.70 19.25 -9.43
C GLU A 26 -2.79 18.49 -8.69
N GLN A 27 -3.98 19.09 -8.62
CA GLN A 27 -5.10 18.54 -7.90
C GLN A 27 -5.42 17.19 -8.55
N GLU A 28 -5.13 16.11 -7.83
CA GLU A 28 -5.31 14.74 -8.30
C GLU A 28 -6.77 14.50 -8.66
N SER A 29 -7.12 14.68 -9.93
CA SER A 29 -8.45 14.36 -10.43
C SER A 29 -8.56 12.84 -10.52
N LYS A 30 -9.51 12.29 -9.77
CA LYS A 30 -9.91 10.90 -9.91
C LYS A 30 -11.13 10.83 -10.81
N THR A 31 -11.03 10.09 -11.90
CA THR A 31 -12.10 10.00 -12.89
C THR A 31 -12.60 8.56 -13.00
N LEU A 32 -13.89 8.37 -12.72
CA LEU A 32 -14.55 7.09 -12.98
C LEU A 32 -14.59 6.87 -14.49
N SER A 33 -14.10 5.71 -14.92
CA SER A 33 -13.94 5.39 -16.33
C SER A 33 -14.51 4.01 -16.62
N ARG A 34 -15.10 3.89 -17.82
CA ARG A 34 -15.55 2.63 -18.40
C ARG A 34 -14.90 2.49 -19.77
N ILE A 35 -14.15 1.42 -19.97
CA ILE A 35 -13.36 1.17 -21.18
C ILE A 35 -13.86 -0.11 -21.84
N HIS A 36 -13.97 -0.08 -23.15
CA HIS A 36 -14.35 -1.22 -23.97
C HIS A 36 -13.13 -1.75 -24.71
N PHE A 37 -12.85 -3.05 -24.59
CA PHE A 37 -11.80 -3.79 -25.27
C PHE A 37 -12.45 -4.96 -26.01
N ASP A 38 -12.85 -4.77 -27.26
CA ASP A 38 -13.59 -5.76 -28.06
C ASP A 38 -14.73 -6.43 -27.26
N ASP A 39 -14.53 -7.65 -26.76
CA ASP A 39 -15.50 -8.44 -25.98
C ASP A 39 -15.43 -8.25 -24.45
N LEU A 40 -14.58 -7.35 -23.96
CA LEU A 40 -14.31 -7.09 -22.55
C LEU A 40 -14.65 -5.63 -22.19
N VAL A 41 -15.29 -5.42 -21.04
CA VAL A 41 -15.56 -4.09 -20.49
C VAL A 41 -14.86 -3.94 -19.15
N GLY A 42 -13.99 -2.94 -19.01
CA GLY A 42 -13.34 -2.58 -17.76
C GLY A 42 -13.98 -1.36 -17.12
N GLU A 43 -14.26 -1.42 -15.82
CA GLU A 43 -14.79 -0.31 -15.02
C GLU A 43 -13.90 -0.05 -13.82
N GLY A 44 -13.44 1.18 -13.64
CA GLY A 44 -12.57 1.54 -12.54
C GLY A 44 -12.26 3.03 -12.50
N MET A 45 -11.28 3.39 -11.67
CA MET A 45 -10.86 4.78 -11.52
C MET A 45 -9.48 4.96 -12.12
N PHE A 46 -9.32 6.07 -12.83
CA PHE A 46 -8.00 6.60 -13.17
C PHE A 46 -7.62 7.72 -12.21
N LEU A 47 -6.34 7.74 -11.86
CA LEU A 47 -5.63 8.85 -11.26
C LEU A 47 -4.79 9.51 -12.37
N ARG A 48 -4.75 10.84 -12.44
CA ARG A 48 -3.86 11.57 -13.39
C ARG A 48 -3.91 10.97 -14.81
N ASN A 49 -2.78 10.92 -15.54
CA ASN A 49 -2.60 10.45 -16.93
C ASN A 49 -3.00 8.97 -17.19
N ASN A 50 -4.28 8.60 -17.00
CA ASN A 50 -4.81 7.24 -17.17
C ASN A 50 -4.12 6.18 -16.28
N PHE A 51 -3.72 6.56 -15.07
CA PHE A 51 -3.12 5.64 -14.11
C PHE A 51 -4.21 4.84 -13.38
N PRO A 52 -4.36 3.53 -13.60
CA PRO A 52 -5.42 2.78 -12.93
C PRO A 52 -5.19 2.75 -11.42
N ILE A 53 -6.23 3.05 -10.64
CA ILE A 53 -6.17 3.00 -9.18
C ILE A 53 -7.46 2.41 -8.61
N GLY A 54 -7.38 1.85 -7.40
CA GLY A 54 -8.49 1.24 -6.71
C GLY A 54 -8.94 -0.06 -7.38
N LEU A 55 -10.21 -0.41 -7.20
CA LEU A 55 -10.77 -1.64 -7.77
C LEU A 55 -11.20 -1.41 -9.23
N TRP A 56 -10.68 -2.25 -10.10
CA TRP A 56 -11.07 -2.39 -11.49
C TRP A 56 -11.84 -3.68 -11.68
N ARG A 57 -13.02 -3.58 -12.29
CA ARG A 57 -13.91 -4.72 -12.55
C ARG A 57 -13.96 -4.97 -14.05
N TYR A 58 -13.80 -6.22 -14.45
CA TYR A 58 -13.76 -6.63 -15.84
C TYR A 58 -14.91 -7.58 -16.13
N TYR A 59 -15.66 -7.27 -17.19
CA TYR A 59 -16.86 -7.99 -17.57
C TYR A 59 -16.77 -8.48 -19.00
N ASP A 60 -17.35 -9.65 -19.28
CA ASP A 60 -17.50 -10.10 -20.66
C ASP A 60 -18.64 -9.38 -21.42
N SER A 61 -18.81 -9.70 -22.69
CA SER A 61 -19.87 -9.19 -23.55
C SER A 61 -21.30 -9.51 -23.05
N LYS A 62 -21.45 -10.50 -22.16
CA LYS A 62 -22.71 -10.86 -21.48
C LYS A 62 -22.86 -10.18 -20.12
N LYS A 63 -21.99 -9.22 -19.77
CA LYS A 63 -21.93 -8.50 -18.50
C LYS A 63 -21.67 -9.39 -17.28
N ARG A 64 -21.07 -10.57 -17.46
CA ARG A 64 -20.63 -11.42 -16.35
C ARG A 64 -19.29 -10.90 -15.84
N LEU A 65 -19.14 -10.79 -14.52
CA LEU A 65 -17.89 -10.37 -13.89
C LEU A 65 -16.86 -11.49 -14.06
N LEU A 66 -15.75 -11.21 -14.74
CA LEU A 66 -14.66 -12.14 -14.98
C LEU A 66 -13.53 -11.96 -13.98
N GLU A 67 -13.19 -10.70 -13.68
CA GLU A 67 -12.04 -10.38 -12.85
C GLU A 67 -12.25 -9.07 -12.08
N VAL A 68 -11.70 -9.02 -10.87
CA VAL A 68 -11.49 -7.78 -10.12
C VAL A 68 -9.99 -7.64 -9.87
N LYS A 69 -9.42 -6.47 -10.17
CA LYS A 69 -8.03 -6.11 -9.87
C LYS A 69 -8.00 -4.93 -8.94
N GLN A 70 -7.12 -4.95 -7.94
CA GLN A 70 -6.82 -3.76 -7.16
C GLN A 70 -5.51 -3.16 -7.63
N PHE A 71 -5.55 -1.91 -8.09
CA PHE A 71 -4.35 -1.13 -8.37
C PHE A 71 -4.11 -0.11 -7.27
N ILE A 72 -2.84 0.08 -6.93
CA ILE A 72 -2.38 1.11 -5.98
C ILE A 72 -1.25 1.91 -6.62
N ASP A 73 -1.03 3.12 -6.12
CA ASP A 73 0.12 3.92 -6.54
C ASP A 73 1.34 3.57 -5.69
N ILE A 74 2.40 3.07 -6.35
CA ILE A 74 3.72 2.90 -5.75
C ILE A 74 4.71 3.77 -6.51
N LYS A 75 5.17 4.86 -5.88
CA LYS A 75 6.14 5.81 -6.44
C LYS A 75 5.72 6.38 -7.79
N ASN A 76 4.45 6.77 -7.94
CA ASN A 76 3.85 7.25 -9.18
C ASN A 76 3.87 6.17 -10.29
N SER A 77 3.74 4.89 -9.93
CA SER A 77 3.62 3.76 -10.87
C SER A 77 2.49 2.81 -10.45
N PRO A 78 1.61 2.37 -11.38
CA PRO A 78 0.46 1.56 -11.01
C PRO A 78 0.94 0.15 -10.67
N TYR A 79 0.61 -0.31 -9.47
CA TYR A 79 0.98 -1.63 -8.98
C TYR A 79 -0.26 -2.50 -8.81
N LEU A 80 -0.27 -3.68 -9.43
CA LEU A 80 -1.34 -4.67 -9.24
C LEU A 80 -1.16 -5.35 -7.88
N ASN A 81 -1.95 -4.88 -6.92
CA ASN A 81 -1.83 -5.27 -5.52
C ASN A 81 -2.45 -6.63 -5.21
N GLN A 82 -3.59 -6.94 -5.81
CA GLN A 82 -4.30 -8.22 -5.65
C GLN A 82 -5.32 -8.39 -6.78
N ASN A 83 -5.72 -9.64 -7.03
CA ASN A 83 -6.77 -9.95 -7.99
C ASN A 83 -7.69 -11.09 -7.54
N TRP A 84 -8.89 -11.08 -8.13
CA TRP A 84 -9.90 -12.12 -8.00
C TRP A 84 -10.38 -12.46 -9.41
N THR A 85 -10.23 -13.71 -9.82
CA THR A 85 -10.78 -14.23 -11.07
C THR A 85 -11.99 -15.08 -10.74
N PHE A 86 -13.07 -14.96 -11.51
CA PHE A 86 -14.34 -15.63 -11.23
C PHE A 86 -14.72 -16.65 -12.30
N ASP A 87 -15.35 -17.73 -11.88
CA ASP A 87 -15.95 -18.70 -12.78
C ASP A 87 -17.32 -18.22 -13.32
N ILE A 88 -17.99 -19.06 -14.11
CA ILE A 88 -19.30 -18.71 -14.69
C ILE A 88 -20.43 -18.56 -13.66
N LYS A 89 -20.25 -19.06 -12.44
CA LYS A 89 -21.19 -18.95 -11.32
C LYS A 89 -20.90 -17.72 -10.43
N GLY A 90 -19.73 -17.11 -10.61
CA GLY A 90 -19.26 -16.00 -9.81
C GLY A 90 -18.40 -16.43 -8.61
N ASP A 91 -18.00 -17.70 -8.55
CA ASP A 91 -17.09 -18.18 -7.52
C ASP A 91 -15.64 -17.82 -7.88
N THR A 92 -14.85 -17.40 -6.88
CA THR A 92 -13.44 -17.10 -7.09
C THR A 92 -12.68 -18.37 -7.47
N ILE A 93 -11.87 -18.31 -8.52
CA ILE A 93 -10.99 -19.40 -8.99
C ILE A 93 -9.65 -19.27 -8.25
N PRO A 94 -9.31 -20.17 -7.32
CA PRO A 94 -8.11 -20.06 -6.50
C PRO A 94 -6.82 -19.93 -7.31
N ASP A 95 -6.63 -20.79 -8.32
CA ASP A 95 -5.40 -20.85 -9.12
C ASP A 95 -5.14 -19.60 -9.97
N LEU A 96 -6.17 -18.80 -10.22
CA LEU A 96 -6.11 -17.58 -11.04
C LEU A 96 -6.24 -16.30 -10.20
N SER A 97 -6.30 -16.41 -8.87
CA SER A 97 -6.51 -15.29 -7.96
C SER A 97 -5.39 -15.22 -6.94
N TYR A 98 -5.00 -14.05 -6.48
CA TYR A 98 -4.15 -13.89 -5.31
C TYR A 98 -4.58 -12.65 -4.54
N TYR A 99 -4.91 -12.84 -3.27
CA TYR A 99 -5.51 -11.79 -2.45
C TYR A 99 -5.36 -12.08 -0.96
N TYR A 100 -5.45 -11.00 -0.19
CA TYR A 100 -5.41 -11.04 1.26
C TYR A 100 -6.66 -10.38 1.83
N GLU A 101 -6.94 -10.68 3.09
CA GLU A 101 -7.94 -10.00 3.90
C GLU A 101 -7.27 -9.42 5.14
N ILE A 102 -7.68 -8.22 5.54
CA ILE A 102 -7.32 -7.64 6.83
C ILE A 102 -8.59 -7.39 7.63
N PHE A 103 -8.67 -8.02 8.79
CA PHE A 103 -9.70 -7.76 9.78
C PHE A 103 -9.15 -6.83 10.85
N PHE A 104 -9.70 -5.63 10.96
CA PHE A 104 -9.42 -4.71 12.06
C PHE A 104 -10.46 -4.92 13.16
N GLU A 105 -10.03 -5.05 14.42
CA GLU A 105 -10.94 -5.26 15.56
C GLU A 105 -11.91 -4.07 15.70
N LYS A 106 -11.40 -2.85 15.49
CA LYS A 106 -12.16 -1.59 15.59
C LYS A 106 -11.66 -0.61 14.54
N ASP A 107 -12.55 0.22 14.04
CA ASP A 107 -12.23 1.41 13.24
C ASP A 107 -11.97 2.65 14.12
N THR A 108 -12.28 2.54 15.41
CA THR A 108 -12.15 3.61 16.41
C THR A 108 -11.49 3.07 17.68
N ILE A 109 -10.43 3.73 18.13
CA ILE A 109 -9.65 3.36 19.32
C ILE A 109 -9.42 4.56 20.24
N SER A 110 -9.02 4.33 21.50
CA SER A 110 -8.48 5.39 22.36
C SER A 110 -6.95 5.45 22.23
N LEU A 111 -6.32 6.55 22.66
CA LEU A 111 -4.85 6.64 22.72
C LEU A 111 -4.17 5.54 23.54
N LYS A 112 -4.89 4.96 24.51
CA LYS A 112 -4.40 3.88 25.38
C LYS A 112 -4.52 2.50 24.75
N ASP A 113 -5.31 2.39 23.68
CA ASP A 113 -5.54 1.13 22.99
C ASP A 113 -4.73 1.09 21.68
N PRO A 114 -4.10 -0.04 21.35
CA PRO A 114 -3.52 -0.19 20.03
C PRO A 114 -4.62 -0.47 19.00
N VAL A 115 -4.35 -0.10 17.74
CA VAL A 115 -5.00 -0.78 16.61
C VAL A 115 -4.60 -2.24 16.68
N LYS A 116 -5.57 -3.13 16.46
CA LYS A 116 -5.35 -4.57 16.36
C LYS A 116 -5.95 -5.06 15.06
N ALA A 117 -5.17 -5.82 14.32
CA ALA A 117 -5.60 -6.37 13.04
C ALA A 117 -5.03 -7.77 12.81
N LEU A 118 -5.80 -8.59 12.13
CA LEU A 118 -5.40 -9.88 11.60
C LEU A 118 -5.33 -9.77 10.09
N VAL A 119 -4.16 -10.05 9.51
CA VAL A 119 -4.06 -10.33 8.08
C VAL A 119 -4.15 -11.84 7.84
N ASN A 120 -4.86 -12.21 6.78
CA ASN A 120 -4.87 -13.56 6.22
C ASN A 120 -4.60 -13.48 4.71
N LEU A 121 -3.54 -14.12 4.24
CA LEU A 121 -3.34 -14.36 2.81
C LEU A 121 -4.21 -15.55 2.40
N LYS A 122 -5.34 -15.26 1.75
CA LYS A 122 -6.35 -16.26 1.38
C LYS A 122 -5.89 -17.11 0.22
N GLU A 123 -5.47 -16.44 -0.84
CA GLU A 123 -4.90 -17.08 -2.02
C GLU A 123 -3.50 -16.53 -2.27
N ALA A 124 -2.52 -17.43 -2.28
CA ALA A 124 -1.12 -17.10 -2.47
C ALA A 124 -0.81 -16.66 -3.89
N PHE A 125 0.15 -15.76 -4.05
CA PHE A 125 0.75 -15.46 -5.36
C PHE A 125 1.60 -16.63 -5.85
N PHE A 126 2.34 -17.27 -4.94
CA PHE A 126 3.13 -18.47 -5.24
C PHE A 126 2.27 -19.73 -5.13
N LYS A 127 1.69 -20.18 -6.25
CA LYS A 127 0.71 -21.29 -6.31
C LYS A 127 1.28 -22.66 -5.95
N ASP A 128 2.41 -23.01 -6.55
CA ASP A 128 2.99 -24.36 -6.44
C ASP A 128 4.16 -24.42 -5.45
N GLN A 129 4.25 -23.46 -4.54
CA GLN A 129 5.36 -23.33 -3.59
C GLN A 129 4.82 -23.03 -2.19
N PRO A 130 5.56 -23.39 -1.13
CA PRO A 130 5.27 -22.88 0.19
C PRO A 130 5.15 -21.37 0.16
N SER A 131 4.17 -20.81 0.86
CA SER A 131 3.97 -19.37 0.91
C SER A 131 3.65 -18.99 2.35
N SER A 132 4.49 -18.14 2.90
CA SER A 132 4.38 -17.58 4.24
C SER A 132 4.38 -16.07 4.15
N ILE A 133 3.89 -15.41 5.20
CA ILE A 133 3.85 -13.95 5.25
C ILE A 133 4.60 -13.37 6.43
N MET A 134 4.93 -12.09 6.29
CA MET A 134 5.20 -11.16 7.39
C MET A 134 4.53 -9.82 7.08
N VAL A 135 4.36 -8.98 8.09
CA VAL A 135 3.82 -7.64 7.95
C VAL A 135 4.88 -6.62 8.34
N LEU A 136 5.09 -5.64 7.48
CA LEU A 136 5.93 -4.48 7.73
C LEU A 136 5.04 -3.27 7.98
N ILE A 137 5.18 -2.68 9.16
CA ILE A 137 4.58 -1.39 9.48
C ILE A 137 5.69 -0.42 9.89
N PRO A 138 5.47 0.90 9.83
CA PRO A 138 6.41 1.84 10.40
C PRO A 138 6.65 1.49 11.88
N GLN A 139 7.86 1.76 12.39
CA GLN A 139 8.20 1.46 13.78
C GLN A 139 7.74 2.58 14.72
N LYS A 140 8.05 3.84 14.38
CA LYS A 140 7.71 5.00 15.23
C LYS A 140 6.26 5.44 15.07
N LYS A 141 5.52 5.56 16.16
CA LYS A 141 4.08 5.93 16.20
C LYS A 141 3.73 7.23 15.47
N THR A 142 4.68 8.15 15.36
CA THR A 142 4.56 9.45 14.67
C THR A 142 4.85 9.39 13.17
N GLU A 143 5.48 8.33 12.67
CA GLU A 143 5.86 8.16 11.28
C GLU A 143 4.87 7.26 10.53
N ASN A 144 4.74 7.48 9.22
CA ASN A 144 3.96 6.62 8.34
C ASN A 144 4.57 6.55 6.93
N PHE A 145 4.18 5.55 6.16
CA PHE A 145 4.45 5.55 4.72
C PHE A 145 3.67 6.70 4.06
N ASN A 146 4.21 7.27 2.98
CA ASN A 146 3.46 8.15 2.09
C ASN A 146 2.33 7.37 1.43
N SER A 147 1.30 8.06 0.91
CA SER A 147 0.18 7.42 0.21
C SER A 147 0.61 6.64 -1.03
N ASP A 148 1.73 7.03 -1.64
CA ASP A 148 2.36 6.36 -2.78
C ASP A 148 3.55 5.47 -2.37
N PHE A 149 3.76 5.26 -1.07
CA PHE A 149 4.90 4.52 -0.50
C PHE A 149 6.29 5.01 -0.96
N SER A 150 6.43 6.26 -1.41
CA SER A 150 7.70 6.80 -1.91
C SER A 150 8.81 6.90 -0.86
N ASN A 151 8.46 6.97 0.42
CA ASN A 151 9.40 6.99 1.54
C ASN A 151 9.70 5.59 2.13
N ILE A 152 9.31 4.50 1.47
CA ILE A 152 9.46 3.13 1.97
C ILE A 152 10.89 2.81 2.46
N SER A 153 11.94 3.27 1.77
CA SER A 153 13.33 3.03 2.16
C SER A 153 13.82 3.90 3.33
N LYS A 154 13.12 5.00 3.62
CA LYS A 154 13.49 5.98 4.66
C LYS A 154 12.83 5.69 6.00
N VAL A 155 11.61 5.13 5.97
CA VAL A 155 10.86 4.78 7.17
C VAL A 155 11.44 3.53 7.81
N LEU A 156 11.79 3.62 9.09
CA LEU A 156 12.19 2.47 9.89
C LEU A 156 10.97 1.59 10.18
N LYS A 157 11.12 0.28 10.04
CA LYS A 157 10.00 -0.68 10.05
C LYS A 157 10.09 -1.62 11.22
N ASP A 158 8.94 -1.96 11.78
CA ASP A 158 8.78 -3.16 12.58
C ASP A 158 8.36 -4.30 11.64
N THR A 159 8.98 -5.46 11.85
CA THR A 159 8.64 -6.71 11.15
C THR A 159 7.84 -7.59 12.11
N ILE A 160 6.62 -7.91 11.72
CA ILE A 160 5.75 -8.83 12.44
C ILE A 160 5.69 -10.13 11.65
N PHE A 161 6.11 -11.24 12.26
CA PHE A 161 6.10 -12.53 11.59
C PHE A 161 4.71 -13.17 11.62
N ASN A 162 4.52 -14.19 10.77
CA ASN A 162 3.32 -14.98 10.81
C ASN A 162 3.17 -15.75 12.12
N LEU A 163 1.96 -16.23 12.39
CA LEU A 163 1.61 -16.86 13.65
C LEU A 163 2.33 -18.21 13.85
N ASN A 164 2.83 -18.89 12.83
CA ASN A 164 3.67 -20.07 13.04
C ASN A 164 5.01 -19.71 13.70
N THR A 165 5.54 -18.52 13.42
CA THR A 165 6.75 -17.98 14.06
C THR A 165 6.41 -17.35 15.41
N GLU A 166 5.32 -16.58 15.50
CA GLU A 166 4.87 -15.89 16.72
C GLU A 166 4.09 -16.81 17.69
N LYS A 167 4.79 -17.80 18.27
CA LYS A 167 4.19 -18.87 19.08
C LYS A 167 3.39 -18.35 20.28
N GLU A 168 3.84 -17.29 20.94
CA GLU A 168 3.16 -16.73 22.12
C GLU A 168 1.72 -16.30 21.80
N TYR A 169 1.49 -15.64 20.66
CA TYR A 169 0.15 -15.23 20.24
C TYR A 169 -0.74 -16.44 19.91
N ARG A 170 -0.17 -17.49 19.33
CA ARG A 170 -0.92 -18.74 19.08
C ARG A 170 -1.36 -19.42 20.36
N GLU A 171 -0.46 -19.50 21.35
CA GLU A 171 -0.75 -20.14 22.63
C GLU A 171 -1.83 -19.37 23.39
N GLN A 172 -1.73 -18.04 23.44
CA GLN A 172 -2.76 -17.18 24.04
C GLN A 172 -4.12 -17.35 23.36
N GLY A 173 -4.13 -17.46 22.03
CA GLY A 173 -5.34 -17.67 21.23
C GLY A 173 -5.83 -19.12 21.18
N LYS A 174 -5.09 -20.09 21.75
CA LYS A 174 -5.33 -21.54 21.63
C LYS A 174 -5.54 -21.99 20.17
N LEU A 175 -4.71 -21.46 19.28
CA LEU A 175 -4.83 -21.68 17.83
C LEU A 175 -4.07 -22.94 17.38
N GLU A 176 -4.80 -23.92 16.85
CA GLU A 176 -4.26 -25.15 16.28
C GLU A 176 -4.26 -25.11 14.74
N GLY A 177 -3.27 -25.76 14.10
CA GLY A 177 -3.14 -25.79 12.65
C GLY A 177 -1.99 -24.94 12.08
N ASP A 178 -2.07 -24.65 10.79
CA ASP A 178 -1.06 -23.92 10.02
C ASP A 178 -1.50 -22.47 9.77
N TYR A 179 -0.73 -21.53 10.31
CA TYR A 179 -0.97 -20.11 10.21
C TYR A 179 0.20 -19.36 9.60
N ARG A 180 0.98 -20.00 8.72
CA ARG A 180 2.09 -19.35 8.01
C ARG A 180 1.64 -18.17 7.14
N ARG A 181 0.36 -18.17 6.75
CA ARG A 181 -0.31 -17.14 5.93
C ARG A 181 -1.15 -16.16 6.76
N SER A 182 -0.95 -16.13 8.08
CA SER A 182 -1.70 -15.24 8.98
C SER A 182 -0.75 -14.51 9.92
N ALA A 183 -1.02 -13.24 10.21
CA ALA A 183 -0.25 -12.45 11.18
C ALA A 183 -1.16 -11.48 11.95
N PHE A 184 -0.96 -11.41 13.27
CA PHE A 184 -1.56 -10.36 14.10
C PHE A 184 -0.60 -9.18 14.17
N PHE A 185 -1.07 -8.00 13.80
CA PHE A 185 -0.30 -6.78 13.92
C PHE A 185 -1.10 -5.69 14.62
N GLY A 186 -0.38 -4.73 15.17
CA GLY A 186 -0.98 -3.60 15.85
C GLY A 186 -0.02 -2.48 16.07
N ARG A 187 -0.57 -1.32 16.42
CA ARG A 187 0.20 -0.09 16.62
C ARG A 187 -0.60 0.91 17.45
N TYR A 188 0.11 1.65 18.29
CA TYR A 188 -0.42 2.80 19.02
C TYR A 188 -0.24 4.10 18.24
N PHE A 189 -1.04 5.11 18.57
CA PHE A 189 -0.85 6.48 18.12
C PHE A 189 -0.58 7.40 19.32
N ASP A 190 0.17 8.48 19.09
CA ASP A 190 0.49 9.46 20.14
C ASP A 190 -0.49 10.65 20.18
N THR A 191 -1.35 10.78 19.17
CA THR A 191 -2.30 11.91 19.05
C THR A 191 -3.66 11.43 18.55
N GLY A 192 -4.74 12.08 19.01
CA GLY A 192 -6.09 11.83 18.54
C GLY A 192 -6.36 12.31 17.11
N GLY A 193 -7.59 12.07 16.65
CA GLY A 193 -8.11 12.43 15.34
C GLY A 193 -8.09 11.30 14.33
N LEU A 194 -8.46 11.63 13.08
CA LEU A 194 -8.42 10.70 11.95
C LEU A 194 -6.98 10.39 11.56
N LYS A 195 -6.59 9.12 11.61
CA LYS A 195 -5.27 8.61 11.24
C LYS A 195 -5.40 7.62 10.10
N LYS A 196 -4.27 7.38 9.43
CA LYS A 196 -4.11 6.28 8.48
C LYS A 196 -3.12 5.28 9.04
N ILE A 197 -3.44 4.00 8.94
CA ILE A 197 -2.45 2.94 9.08
C ILE A 197 -2.10 2.44 7.68
N ARG A 198 -0.80 2.42 7.37
CA ARG A 198 -0.28 1.87 6.12
C ARG A 198 0.74 0.79 6.47
N GLY A 199 0.74 -0.26 5.68
CA GLY A 199 1.69 -1.35 5.85
C GLY A 199 1.84 -2.15 4.57
N ILE A 200 2.74 -3.11 4.67
CA ILE A 200 3.13 -4.00 3.57
C ILE A 200 3.04 -5.42 4.10
N ILE A 201 2.34 -6.28 3.39
CA ILE A 201 2.37 -7.73 3.62
C ILE A 201 3.40 -8.26 2.63
N VAL A 202 4.43 -8.91 3.14
CA VAL A 202 5.44 -9.57 2.32
C VAL A 202 5.10 -11.04 2.31
N GLU A 203 4.69 -11.55 1.16
CA GLU A 203 4.61 -12.98 0.91
C GLU A 203 5.96 -13.45 0.39
N PHE A 204 6.44 -14.58 0.90
CA PHE A 204 7.68 -15.18 0.46
C PHE A 204 7.53 -16.69 0.30
N ASN A 205 8.25 -17.25 -0.67
CA ASN A 205 8.09 -18.63 -1.12
C ASN A 205 8.85 -19.66 -0.25
N SER A 206 8.79 -19.54 1.07
CA SER A 206 9.47 -20.44 2.02
C SER A 206 8.57 -20.81 3.21
N ASP A 207 8.93 -21.88 3.93
CA ASP A 207 8.23 -22.38 5.13
C ASP A 207 8.48 -21.53 6.39
N GLY A 208 8.78 -20.23 6.26
CA GLY A 208 9.08 -19.35 7.40
C GLY A 208 10.55 -19.34 7.81
N LYS A 209 11.44 -20.00 7.06
CA LYS A 209 12.88 -19.79 7.16
C LYS A 209 13.24 -18.61 6.26
N PHE A 210 13.62 -17.50 6.86
CA PHE A 210 14.34 -16.42 6.18
C PHE A 210 15.61 -17.04 5.62
N SER A 211 15.69 -17.23 4.31
CA SER A 211 16.96 -17.66 3.74
C SER A 211 17.89 -16.46 3.77
N ASP A 212 19.04 -16.62 4.42
CA ASP A 212 20.21 -15.82 4.08
C ASP A 212 20.40 -15.87 2.55
N ASP A 213 20.95 -14.80 1.97
CA ASP A 213 21.15 -14.50 0.52
C ASP A 213 21.69 -15.62 -0.40
N THR A 214 21.90 -16.83 0.11
CA THR A 214 22.43 -18.01 -0.58
C THR A 214 21.37 -18.91 -1.22
N ASN A 215 20.07 -18.70 -0.99
CA ASN A 215 19.02 -19.48 -1.67
C ASN A 215 18.55 -18.78 -2.94
N ALA A 216 19.07 -19.21 -4.09
CA ALA A 216 18.74 -18.67 -5.41
C ALA A 216 17.23 -18.74 -5.78
N ASP A 217 16.45 -19.57 -5.07
CA ASP A 217 15.03 -19.73 -5.33
C ASP A 217 14.13 -18.82 -4.46
N TYR A 218 14.68 -18.03 -3.54
CA TYR A 218 13.89 -17.13 -2.69
C TYR A 218 13.26 -15.98 -3.50
N LYS A 219 11.96 -15.79 -3.35
CA LYS A 219 11.16 -14.78 -4.03
C LYS A 219 10.18 -14.15 -3.06
N GLU A 220 9.97 -12.85 -3.24
CA GLU A 220 8.99 -12.07 -2.49
C GLU A 220 7.93 -11.48 -3.41
N HIS A 221 6.72 -11.38 -2.88
CA HIS A 221 5.63 -10.59 -3.45
C HIS A 221 5.10 -9.63 -2.38
N TYR A 222 4.78 -8.40 -2.77
CA TYR A 222 4.42 -7.34 -1.85
C TYR A 222 2.97 -6.93 -2.03
N TYR A 223 2.19 -7.02 -0.98
CA TYR A 223 0.87 -6.40 -0.92
C TYR A 223 0.96 -5.16 -0.05
N TYR A 224 0.27 -4.10 -0.43
CA TYR A 224 0.22 -2.86 0.35
C TYR A 224 -1.21 -2.60 0.79
N PHE A 225 -1.36 -2.04 1.99
CA PHE A 225 -2.65 -1.70 2.53
C PHE A 225 -2.66 -0.31 3.16
N GLU A 226 -3.85 0.28 3.16
CA GLU A 226 -4.15 1.52 3.88
C GLU A 226 -5.53 1.38 4.53
N LYS A 227 -5.66 1.84 5.78
CA LYS A 227 -6.95 1.92 6.48
C LYS A 227 -7.05 3.21 7.29
N ASP A 228 -8.21 3.85 7.23
CA ASP A 228 -8.56 4.95 8.12
C ASP A 228 -8.94 4.42 9.51
N ILE A 229 -8.40 5.07 10.55
CA ILE A 229 -8.65 4.77 11.96
C ILE A 229 -8.94 6.08 12.68
N PHE A 230 -10.01 6.14 13.46
CA PHE A 230 -10.28 7.28 14.32
C PHE A 230 -9.72 7.05 15.72
N VAL A 231 -8.86 7.96 16.20
CA VAL A 231 -8.25 7.88 17.53
C VAL A 231 -8.90 8.92 18.44
N LYS A 232 -9.51 8.47 19.53
CA LYS A 232 -10.07 9.32 20.58
C LYS A 232 -8.98 9.70 21.57
N ASP A 233 -9.06 10.94 22.05
CA ASP A 233 -8.24 11.45 23.16
C ASP A 233 -8.57 10.73 24.48
#